data_AF-A0A2T2STE1-F1
#
_entry.id   AF-A0A2T2STE1-F1
#
_cell.length_a   1.000
_cell.length_b   1.000
_cell.length_c   1.000
_cell.angle_alpha   90.00
_cell.angle_beta   90.00
_cell.angle_gamma   90.00
#
_symmetry.space_group_name_H-M   'P 1'
#
loop_
_entity.id
_entity.type
_entity.pdbx_description
1 polymer ?
#
loop_
_entity_poly.entity_id
_entity_poly.type
_entity_poly.pdbx_seq_one_letter_code
_entity_poly.pdbx_strand_id
1 'polypeptide(L)'
;MKQATTLFTLLVALLVGGCAGSRPTAAPTASSDTTTTPTQTESGQTESSDAESASADETKAPAPSRAPRDWYHLDRVPRSGPGLDTHAAYQSVLQGRSPQDTVQVAIIDSGIDLDHEDLGAKTWTNDDEVPGNDVDDDGNGYVDDVHGWNFIGGPDGKHVNQDTYELTRLYVDLREDFKGVDSAEVAPENQDQYQRYQEIKGTFQEK
;
A
#
# COMPACT_ATOMS: atom_id res chain seq x y z
N MET A 1 36.65 5.85 57.36
CA MET A 1 37.77 4.96 56.95
C MET A 1 37.24 3.55 56.84
N LYS A 2 37.71 2.81 55.82
CA LYS A 2 37.46 1.41 55.45
C LYS A 2 36.36 1.20 54.41
N GLN A 3 36.86 0.87 53.23
CA GLN A 3 36.16 0.58 51.98
C GLN A 3 35.62 -0.86 52.00
N ALA A 4 34.49 -1.08 51.34
CA ALA A 4 33.99 -2.41 51.02
C ALA A 4 34.02 -2.59 49.51
N THR A 5 34.91 -3.49 49.10
CA THR A 5 35.14 -4.01 47.77
C THR A 5 33.98 -4.92 47.37
N THR A 6 33.28 -4.63 46.27
CA THR A 6 32.35 -5.60 45.66
C THR A 6 32.85 -5.96 44.26
N LEU A 7 32.89 -7.26 44.06
CA LEU A 7 33.68 -8.01 43.10
C LEU A 7 33.07 -7.97 41.70
N PHE A 8 33.90 -7.57 40.74
CA PHE A 8 33.66 -7.67 39.30
C PHE A 8 33.66 -9.16 38.92
N THR A 9 32.54 -9.71 38.43
CA THR A 9 32.53 -11.03 37.79
C THR A 9 32.07 -10.88 36.36
N LEU A 10 33.07 -10.90 35.48
CA LEU A 10 32.99 -10.93 34.03
C LEU A 10 32.56 -12.33 33.58
N LEU A 11 31.45 -12.47 32.86
CA LEU A 11 31.13 -13.69 32.11
C LEU A 11 30.88 -13.31 30.65
N VAL A 12 31.87 -13.55 29.80
CA VAL A 12 31.80 -13.41 28.34
C VAL A 12 32.32 -14.70 27.72
N ALA A 13 31.46 -15.35 26.93
CA ALA A 13 31.73 -16.27 25.81
C ALA A 13 30.35 -16.69 25.26
N LEU A 14 29.75 -16.07 24.22
CA LEU A 14 30.09 -15.94 22.79
C LEU A 14 30.17 -17.27 22.00
N LEU A 15 29.40 -17.31 20.89
CA LEU A 15 29.58 -18.06 19.61
C LEU A 15 28.99 -19.49 19.55
N VAL A 16 28.23 -19.98 18.54
CA VAL A 16 27.77 -19.61 17.16
C VAL A 16 26.50 -20.46 16.92
N GLY A 17 25.36 -20.00 16.38
CA GLY A 17 25.08 -19.61 14.99
C GLY A 17 24.59 -20.81 14.15
N GLY A 18 23.41 -20.69 13.52
CA GLY A 18 22.85 -21.71 12.65
C GLY A 18 21.39 -21.49 12.23
N CYS A 19 21.11 -20.40 11.50
CA CYS A 19 19.91 -20.28 10.67
C CYS A 19 20.26 -20.69 9.24
N ALA A 20 19.50 -21.62 8.65
CA ALA A 20 19.42 -21.80 7.19
C ALA A 20 18.12 -22.53 6.83
N GLY A 21 17.01 -21.78 6.81
CA GLY A 21 15.78 -22.18 6.15
C GLY A 21 15.76 -21.58 4.74
N SER A 22 16.05 -22.40 3.73
CA SER A 22 16.02 -21.97 2.33
C SER A 22 14.82 -22.60 1.62
N ARG A 23 13.80 -21.80 1.30
CA ARG A 23 12.82 -22.07 0.24
C ARG A 23 13.04 -21.04 -0.87
N PRO A 24 13.21 -21.46 -2.13
CA PRO A 24 12.85 -20.66 -3.29
C PRO A 24 11.65 -21.30 -4.00
N THR A 25 10.56 -20.55 -4.15
CA THR A 25 10.20 -19.78 -5.36
C THR A 25 9.40 -20.60 -6.35
N ALA A 26 8.08 -20.45 -6.31
CA ALA A 26 7.19 -20.79 -7.42
C ALA A 26 6.91 -19.51 -8.21
N ALA A 27 7.47 -19.41 -9.41
CA ALA A 27 7.03 -18.48 -10.43
C ALA A 27 5.85 -19.11 -11.21
N PRO A 28 4.86 -18.33 -11.68
CA PRO A 28 3.84 -18.84 -12.58
C PRO A 28 4.38 -18.85 -14.01
N THR A 29 4.46 -20.04 -14.61
CA THR A 29 4.70 -20.22 -16.04
C THR A 29 3.40 -19.98 -16.80
N ALA A 30 3.44 -19.03 -17.73
CA ALA A 30 2.44 -18.88 -18.76
C ALA A 30 2.47 -20.10 -19.70
N SER A 31 1.32 -20.75 -19.89
CA SER A 31 1.10 -21.70 -20.99
C SER A 31 -0.15 -21.32 -21.76
N SER A 32 0.11 -20.84 -22.98
CA SER A 32 -0.76 -20.91 -24.14
C SER A 32 -0.98 -22.38 -24.54
N ASP A 33 -2.24 -22.80 -24.76
CA ASP A 33 -2.62 -23.49 -26.00
C ASP A 33 -4.15 -23.71 -26.14
N THR A 34 -4.66 -23.27 -27.29
CA THR A 34 -5.54 -23.94 -28.27
C THR A 34 -6.70 -24.87 -27.81
N THR A 35 -7.90 -24.45 -28.20
CA THR A 35 -8.99 -25.18 -28.87
C THR A 35 -9.00 -26.71 -28.78
N THR A 36 -10.07 -27.29 -28.22
CA THR A 36 -10.71 -28.51 -28.75
C THR A 36 -12.16 -28.62 -28.28
N THR A 37 -13.10 -28.56 -29.23
CA THR A 37 -14.48 -29.05 -29.12
C THR A 37 -14.46 -30.58 -29.08
N PRO A 38 -15.28 -31.21 -28.23
CA PRO A 38 -16.21 -32.22 -28.75
C PRO A 38 -17.60 -32.03 -28.09
N THR A 39 -18.64 -31.87 -28.90
CA THR A 39 -19.51 -32.95 -29.41
C THR A 39 -20.78 -33.05 -28.58
N GLN A 40 -21.86 -32.85 -29.31
CA GLN A 40 -23.25 -32.97 -28.89
C GLN A 40 -23.53 -34.36 -28.31
N THR A 41 -24.35 -34.41 -27.27
CA THR A 41 -25.20 -35.57 -27.01
C THR A 41 -26.62 -35.05 -26.93
N GLU A 42 -27.37 -35.49 -27.92
CA GLU A 42 -28.79 -35.32 -28.16
C GLU A 42 -29.57 -36.19 -27.18
N SER A 43 -30.56 -35.63 -26.49
CA SER A 43 -31.73 -36.39 -26.05
C SER A 43 -32.87 -35.46 -25.61
N GLY A 44 -34.02 -35.61 -26.27
CA GLY A 44 -35.32 -35.48 -25.60
C GLY A 44 -36.09 -34.19 -25.85
N GLN A 45 -36.83 -34.16 -26.96
CA GLN A 45 -38.05 -33.35 -27.04
C GLN A 45 -39.08 -33.89 -26.03
N THR A 46 -39.72 -32.98 -25.30
CA THR A 46 -41.09 -33.18 -24.81
C THR A 46 -41.81 -31.86 -24.99
N GLU A 47 -42.89 -31.90 -25.76
CA GLU A 47 -43.74 -30.76 -26.08
C GLU A 47 -44.65 -30.35 -24.91
N SER A 48 -45.09 -29.10 -25.00
CA SER A 48 -46.30 -28.51 -24.43
C SER A 48 -46.28 -28.13 -22.95
N SER A 49 -46.36 -26.83 -22.68
CA SER A 49 -47.67 -26.19 -22.48
C SER A 49 -47.47 -24.69 -22.31
N ASP A 50 -48.24 -23.91 -23.05
CA ASP A 50 -48.34 -22.47 -22.92
C ASP A 50 -48.61 -22.05 -21.46
N ALA A 51 -47.74 -21.18 -20.95
CA ALA A 51 -48.06 -20.25 -19.90
C ALA A 51 -47.41 -18.92 -20.26
N GLU A 52 -48.12 -18.18 -21.11
CA GLU A 52 -48.07 -16.73 -21.19
C GLU A 52 -48.13 -16.17 -19.75
N SER A 53 -46.97 -15.79 -19.20
CA SER A 53 -46.89 -14.90 -18.05
C SER A 53 -46.18 -13.65 -18.54
N ALA A 54 -46.98 -12.59 -18.63
CA ALA A 54 -46.61 -11.26 -19.06
C ALA A 54 -45.22 -10.86 -18.56
N SER A 55 -44.32 -10.63 -19.51
CA SER A 55 -43.14 -9.79 -19.29
C SER A 55 -43.65 -8.41 -18.88
N ALA A 56 -43.74 -8.17 -17.57
CA ALA A 56 -43.81 -6.82 -17.05
C ALA A 56 -42.53 -6.12 -17.51
N ASP A 57 -42.72 -5.20 -18.45
CA ASP A 57 -41.76 -4.20 -18.87
C ASP A 57 -41.28 -3.46 -17.61
N GLU A 58 -40.17 -3.93 -17.03
CA GLU A 58 -39.42 -3.17 -16.03
C GLU A 58 -38.86 -1.95 -16.76
N THR A 59 -39.63 -0.86 -16.75
CA THR A 59 -39.15 0.45 -17.16
C THR A 59 -37.96 0.79 -16.24
N LYS A 60 -36.75 0.48 -16.69
CA LYS A 60 -35.50 0.75 -15.99
C LYS A 60 -35.48 2.23 -15.62
N ALA A 61 -35.58 2.51 -14.32
CA ALA A 61 -35.52 3.88 -13.81
C ALA A 61 -34.30 4.60 -14.40
N PRO A 62 -34.40 5.90 -14.74
CA PRO A 62 -33.29 6.64 -15.30
C PRO A 62 -32.08 6.59 -14.37
N ALA A 63 -30.89 6.42 -14.93
CA ALA A 63 -29.65 6.36 -14.15
C ALA A 63 -29.47 7.67 -13.35
N PRO A 64 -29.00 7.59 -12.10
CA PRO A 64 -28.82 8.78 -11.26
C PRO A 64 -27.78 9.73 -11.87
N SER A 65 -27.99 11.04 -11.70
CA SER A 65 -27.07 12.08 -12.22
C SER A 65 -25.72 12.14 -11.49
N ARG A 66 -25.60 11.49 -10.34
CA ARG A 66 -24.37 11.30 -9.58
C ARG A 66 -24.37 9.93 -8.90
N ALA A 67 -23.18 9.36 -8.69
CA ALA A 67 -23.05 8.18 -7.86
C ALA A 67 -23.52 8.48 -6.41
N PRO A 68 -24.16 7.52 -5.73
CA PRO A 68 -24.40 7.57 -4.29
C PRO A 68 -23.09 7.78 -3.50
N ARG A 69 -23.18 8.29 -2.28
CA ARG A 69 -21.97 8.56 -1.46
C ARG A 69 -21.23 7.27 -1.06
N ASP A 70 -21.97 6.20 -0.90
CA ASP A 70 -21.55 4.86 -0.49
C ASP A 70 -21.43 3.90 -1.68
N TRP A 71 -21.25 4.44 -2.90
CA TRP A 71 -21.26 3.64 -4.13
C TRP A 71 -20.26 2.46 -4.09
N TYR A 72 -19.13 2.65 -3.42
CA TYR A 72 -18.08 1.64 -3.26
C TYR A 72 -18.51 0.41 -2.44
N HIS A 73 -19.60 0.52 -1.67
CA HIS A 73 -20.19 -0.60 -0.93
C HIS A 73 -21.31 -1.31 -1.69
N LEU A 74 -21.69 -0.83 -2.87
CA LEU A 74 -22.83 -1.34 -3.63
C LEU A 74 -22.56 -2.73 -4.20
N ASP A 75 -23.67 -3.45 -4.38
CA ASP A 75 -23.63 -4.83 -4.82
C ASP A 75 -23.73 -4.96 -6.34
N ARG A 76 -22.91 -5.84 -6.92
CA ARG A 76 -22.93 -6.18 -8.35
C ARG A 76 -24.16 -7.01 -8.72
N VAL A 77 -24.78 -7.72 -7.78
CA VAL A 77 -26.05 -8.46 -7.94
C VAL A 77 -26.95 -8.06 -6.78
N PRO A 78 -28.08 -7.33 -6.99
CA PRO A 78 -28.87 -7.18 -8.22
C PRO A 78 -28.45 -6.02 -9.16
N ARG A 79 -27.16 -5.65 -9.20
CA ARG A 79 -26.59 -4.56 -10.01
C ARG A 79 -26.99 -3.16 -9.50
N SER A 80 -26.88 -2.98 -8.18
CA SER A 80 -27.16 -1.70 -7.53
C SER A 80 -26.13 -0.61 -7.87
N GLY A 81 -24.90 -1.00 -8.25
CA GLY A 81 -23.85 -0.11 -8.76
C GLY A 81 -22.51 -0.84 -8.92
N PRO A 82 -21.48 -0.20 -9.49
CA PRO A 82 -20.12 -0.72 -9.38
C PRO A 82 -19.68 -0.59 -7.92
N GLY A 83 -19.27 -1.66 -7.25
CA GLY A 83 -18.85 -1.62 -5.85
C GLY A 83 -18.17 -2.91 -5.44
N LEU A 84 -17.73 -2.99 -4.19
CA LEU A 84 -17.01 -4.13 -3.62
C LEU A 84 -17.93 -5.16 -2.93
N ASP A 85 -19.26 -5.04 -3.06
CA ASP A 85 -20.24 -5.94 -2.42
C ASP A 85 -20.03 -6.08 -0.89
N THR A 86 -19.53 -5.05 -0.21
CA THR A 86 -19.15 -5.17 1.22
C THR A 86 -20.38 -5.35 2.11
N HIS A 87 -21.52 -4.73 1.78
CA HIS A 87 -22.76 -4.94 2.52
C HIS A 87 -23.20 -6.41 2.46
N ALA A 88 -23.20 -7.00 1.27
CA ALA A 88 -23.48 -8.42 1.09
C ALA A 88 -22.48 -9.29 1.86
N ALA A 89 -21.18 -8.94 1.87
CA ALA A 89 -20.18 -9.67 2.65
C ALA A 89 -20.48 -9.67 4.16
N TYR A 90 -20.86 -8.54 4.74
CA TYR A 90 -21.26 -8.45 6.15
C TYR A 90 -22.53 -9.25 6.46
N GLN A 91 -23.50 -9.25 5.54
CA GLN A 91 -24.80 -9.89 5.73
C GLN A 91 -24.82 -11.40 5.43
N SER A 92 -23.90 -11.90 4.59
CA SER A 92 -23.92 -13.30 4.15
C SER A 92 -22.72 -14.11 4.64
N VAL A 93 -21.51 -13.56 4.53
CA VAL A 93 -20.27 -14.27 4.86
C VAL A 93 -19.93 -14.09 6.34
N LEU A 94 -20.02 -12.86 6.84
CA LEU A 94 -19.60 -12.50 8.19
C LEU A 94 -20.74 -12.56 9.22
N GLN A 95 -21.98 -12.80 8.79
CA GLN A 95 -23.13 -12.84 9.68
C GLN A 95 -22.95 -13.92 10.76
N GLY A 96 -23.08 -13.51 12.03
CA GLY A 96 -22.91 -14.40 13.18
C GLY A 96 -21.47 -14.83 13.45
N ARG A 97 -20.49 -14.33 12.69
CA ARG A 97 -19.07 -14.55 12.96
C ARG A 97 -18.54 -13.44 13.85
N SER A 98 -17.83 -13.82 14.90
CA SER A 98 -17.07 -12.87 15.71
C SER A 98 -15.67 -12.69 15.11
N PRO A 99 -15.09 -11.47 15.14
CA PRO A 99 -13.69 -11.26 14.81
C PRO A 99 -12.80 -12.23 15.61
N GLN A 100 -11.81 -12.83 14.96
CA GLN A 100 -10.88 -13.76 15.61
C GLN A 100 -9.57 -13.04 15.95
N ASP A 101 -9.10 -12.21 15.02
CA ASP A 101 -7.84 -11.50 15.13
C ASP A 101 -8.05 -10.01 14.85
N THR A 102 -7.24 -9.18 15.50
CA THR A 102 -7.05 -7.79 15.10
C THR A 102 -5.97 -7.76 14.02
N VAL A 103 -6.34 -7.28 12.83
CA VAL A 103 -5.38 -7.14 11.71
C VAL A 103 -4.78 -5.73 11.76
N GLN A 104 -3.46 -5.67 11.85
CA GLN A 104 -2.71 -4.41 11.70
C GLN A 104 -2.51 -4.11 10.22
N VAL A 105 -2.81 -2.87 9.80
CA VAL A 105 -2.70 -2.42 8.41
C VAL A 105 -1.85 -1.15 8.38
N ALA A 106 -0.71 -1.19 7.71
CA ALA A 106 0.14 -0.02 7.50
C ALA A 106 -0.38 0.83 6.34
N ILE A 107 -0.53 2.14 6.56
CA ILE A 107 -0.94 3.12 5.54
C ILE A 107 0.28 3.98 5.21
N ILE A 108 0.73 3.93 3.94
CA ILE A 108 1.82 4.77 3.43
C ILE A 108 1.19 5.84 2.53
N ASP A 109 0.89 6.98 3.13
CA ASP A 109 0.23 8.12 2.47
C ASP A 109 0.79 9.43 3.07
N SER A 110 0.05 10.51 2.95
CA SER A 110 0.29 11.84 3.50
C SER A 110 0.09 11.96 5.02
N GLY A 111 -0.25 10.85 5.70
CA GLY A 111 -0.53 10.79 7.13
C GLY A 111 -2.00 10.51 7.44
N ILE A 112 -2.35 10.59 8.72
CA ILE A 112 -3.69 10.38 9.25
C ILE A 112 -4.00 11.45 10.29
N ASP A 113 -5.25 11.88 10.35
CA ASP A 113 -5.75 12.70 11.46
C ASP A 113 -6.02 11.81 12.67
N LEU A 114 -5.12 11.85 13.65
CA LEU A 114 -5.21 11.08 14.89
C LEU A 114 -6.38 11.55 15.78
N ASP A 115 -6.84 12.79 15.61
CA ASP A 115 -7.93 13.37 16.41
C ASP A 115 -9.32 13.13 15.75
N HIS A 116 -9.37 12.45 14.61
CA HIS A 116 -10.63 12.16 13.93
C HIS A 116 -11.50 11.18 14.74
N GLU A 117 -12.72 11.61 15.08
CA GLU A 117 -13.61 10.90 16.01
C GLU A 117 -13.89 9.43 15.62
N ASP A 118 -13.97 9.14 14.33
CA ASP A 118 -14.26 7.79 13.82
C ASP A 118 -13.01 6.90 13.69
N LEU A 119 -11.80 7.48 13.76
CA LEU A 119 -10.53 6.76 13.59
C LEU A 119 -9.84 6.44 14.92
N GLY A 120 -10.07 7.24 15.98
CA GLY A 120 -9.36 7.09 17.24
C GLY A 120 -9.43 5.69 17.87
N ALA A 121 -10.56 4.98 17.72
CA ALA A 121 -10.71 3.60 18.22
C ALA A 121 -10.01 2.52 17.35
N LYS A 122 -9.45 2.92 16.20
CA LYS A 122 -8.80 2.05 15.20
C LYS A 122 -7.32 2.38 14.97
N THR A 123 -6.84 3.47 15.57
CA THR A 123 -5.43 3.88 15.50
C THR A 123 -4.55 2.83 16.19
N TRP A 124 -3.49 2.43 15.49
CA TRP A 124 -2.45 1.56 16.06
C TRP A 124 -1.59 2.34 17.07
N THR A 125 -1.14 1.67 18.13
CA THR A 125 -0.21 2.22 19.13
C THR A 125 1.01 1.32 19.20
N ASN A 126 2.20 1.90 19.14
CA ASN A 126 3.46 1.20 19.39
C ASN A 126 3.58 0.92 20.89
N ASP A 127 3.36 -0.34 21.28
CA ASP A 127 3.46 -0.76 22.69
C ASP A 127 4.91 -0.78 23.19
N ASP A 128 5.89 -0.72 22.28
CA ASP A 128 7.31 -0.71 22.59
C ASP A 128 7.86 0.73 22.81
N GLU A 129 7.03 1.76 22.66
CA GLU A 129 7.38 3.18 22.86
C GLU A 129 6.75 3.80 24.12
N VAL A 130 7.47 4.70 24.80
CA VAL A 130 6.95 5.49 25.92
C VAL A 130 6.66 6.92 25.46
N PRO A 131 5.38 7.32 25.31
CA PRO A 131 5.04 8.59 24.69
C PRO A 131 5.65 9.83 25.38
N GLY A 132 6.36 10.64 24.60
CA GLY A 132 6.83 11.97 24.98
C GLY A 132 8.04 11.95 25.92
N ASN A 133 8.89 10.93 25.80
CA ASN A 133 10.13 10.83 26.56
C ASN A 133 11.37 11.32 25.76
N ASP A 134 11.19 11.68 24.48
CA ASP A 134 12.25 12.09 23.54
C ASP A 134 13.34 10.99 23.34
N VAL A 135 12.97 9.71 23.48
CA VAL A 135 13.84 8.54 23.30
C VAL A 135 13.22 7.58 22.27
N ASP A 136 14.08 6.91 21.51
CA ASP A 136 13.72 5.74 20.69
C ASP A 136 13.84 4.51 21.60
N ASP A 137 12.71 4.04 22.13
CA ASP A 137 12.66 2.99 23.16
C ASP A 137 12.81 1.59 22.56
N ASP A 138 12.31 1.39 21.34
CA ASP A 138 12.36 0.12 20.62
C ASP A 138 13.64 -0.07 19.78
N GLY A 139 14.40 1.01 19.56
CA GLY A 139 15.67 1.03 18.84
C GLY A 139 15.50 0.92 17.31
N ASN A 140 14.34 1.30 16.78
CA ASN A 140 14.02 1.21 15.36
C ASN A 140 14.56 2.40 14.53
N GLY A 141 15.08 3.44 15.19
CA GLY A 141 15.62 4.64 14.58
C GLY A 141 14.66 5.83 14.53
N TYR A 142 13.46 5.72 15.11
CA TYR A 142 12.43 6.74 15.13
C TYR A 142 12.07 7.07 16.59
N VAL A 143 12.24 8.33 16.98
CA VAL A 143 11.98 8.79 18.35
C VAL A 143 10.49 9.03 18.54
N ASP A 144 9.87 8.45 19.57
CA ASP A 144 8.46 8.67 19.94
C ASP A 144 7.46 8.32 18.80
N ASP A 145 7.68 7.24 18.05
CA ASP A 145 6.83 6.84 16.90
C ASP A 145 5.54 6.09 17.30
N VAL A 146 4.87 6.59 18.35
CA VAL A 146 3.71 5.99 19.04
C VAL A 146 2.56 5.58 18.11
N HIS A 147 2.29 6.36 17.05
CA HIS A 147 1.20 6.10 16.10
C HIS A 147 1.69 5.96 14.65
N GLY A 148 2.98 5.67 14.49
CA GLY A 148 3.67 5.64 13.21
C GLY A 148 4.61 6.84 13.03
N TRP A 149 5.14 6.98 11.81
CA TRP A 149 6.24 7.89 11.54
C TRP A 149 6.05 8.77 10.31
N ASN A 150 6.61 9.98 10.35
CA ASN A 150 6.66 10.91 9.23
C ASN A 150 8.03 10.91 8.55
N PHE A 151 8.18 10.13 7.48
CA PHE A 151 9.44 9.96 6.75
C PHE A 151 9.96 11.19 6.01
N ILE A 152 9.09 12.17 5.73
CA ILE A 152 9.49 13.44 5.11
C ILE A 152 9.60 14.57 6.13
N GLY A 153 9.30 14.29 7.41
CA GLY A 153 9.44 15.25 8.49
C GLY A 153 10.89 15.63 8.73
N GLY A 154 11.12 16.87 9.16
CA GLY A 154 12.42 17.28 9.64
C GLY A 154 12.77 16.59 10.98
N PRO A 155 14.06 16.55 11.37
CA PRO A 155 14.48 16.07 12.69
C PRO A 155 13.84 16.85 13.86
N ASP A 156 13.26 18.01 13.59
CA ASP A 156 12.52 18.84 14.54
C ASP A 156 11.02 18.50 14.59
N GLY A 157 10.62 17.36 14.01
CA GLY A 157 9.23 16.89 13.96
C GLY A 157 8.32 17.70 13.03
N LYS A 158 8.86 18.69 12.30
CA LYS A 158 8.04 19.54 11.42
C LYS A 158 7.62 18.79 10.17
N HIS A 159 6.33 18.88 9.86
CA HIS A 159 5.78 18.34 8.62
C HIS A 159 6.25 19.14 7.40
N VAL A 160 6.71 18.41 6.39
CA VAL A 160 6.90 18.96 5.04
C VAL A 160 5.55 18.88 4.33
N ASN A 161 4.84 20.01 4.30
CA ASN A 161 3.49 20.08 3.71
C ASN A 161 3.47 19.96 2.18
N GLN A 162 4.59 20.26 1.53
CA GLN A 162 4.72 20.23 0.08
C GLN A 162 5.94 19.41 -0.27
N ASP A 163 5.72 18.25 -0.88
CA ASP A 163 6.79 17.50 -1.49
C ASP A 163 7.34 18.29 -2.70
N THR A 164 8.64 18.19 -2.90
CA THR A 164 9.30 18.75 -4.07
C THR A 164 9.01 17.84 -5.26
N TYR A 165 8.61 18.38 -6.41
CA TYR A 165 8.38 17.54 -7.60
C TYR A 165 9.60 16.65 -7.89
N GLU A 166 9.37 15.40 -8.32
CA GLU A 166 10.43 14.49 -8.75
C GLU A 166 11.36 15.18 -9.76
N LEU A 167 10.77 15.95 -10.70
CA LEU A 167 11.50 16.77 -11.66
C LEU A 167 12.55 17.67 -11.00
N THR A 168 12.17 18.36 -9.92
CA THR A 168 13.06 19.26 -9.20
C THR A 168 14.12 18.49 -8.42
N ARG A 169 13.78 17.34 -7.82
CA ARG A 169 14.76 16.46 -7.15
C ARG A 169 15.82 15.95 -8.11
N LEU A 170 15.39 15.38 -9.25
CA LEU A 170 16.29 14.90 -10.29
C LEU A 170 17.12 16.02 -10.92
N TYR A 171 16.54 17.20 -11.11
CA TYR A 171 17.27 18.35 -11.61
C TYR A 171 18.38 18.78 -10.65
N VAL A 172 18.09 18.88 -9.35
CA VAL A 172 19.08 19.29 -8.34
C VAL A 172 20.22 18.28 -8.26
N ASP A 173 19.90 16.99 -8.24
CA ASP A 173 20.85 15.87 -8.19
C ASP A 173 21.81 15.91 -9.41
N LEU A 174 21.28 15.83 -10.63
CA LEU A 174 22.09 15.83 -11.85
C LEU A 174 22.83 17.16 -12.10
N ARG A 175 22.32 18.27 -11.56
CA ARG A 175 22.97 19.57 -11.67
C ARG A 175 24.28 19.62 -10.88
N GLU A 176 24.44 18.85 -9.80
CA GLU A 176 25.71 18.81 -9.06
C GLU A 176 26.85 18.32 -9.95
N ASP A 177 26.58 17.36 -10.83
CA ASP A 177 27.57 16.76 -11.72
C ASP A 177 27.74 17.50 -13.06
N PHE A 178 26.65 17.98 -13.66
CA PHE A 178 26.66 18.45 -15.06
C PHE A 178 26.50 19.96 -15.25
N LYS A 179 26.40 20.74 -14.17
CA LYS A 179 26.28 22.19 -14.28
C LYS A 179 27.53 22.81 -14.90
N GLY A 180 27.38 23.30 -16.13
CA GLY A 180 28.43 24.02 -16.84
C GLY A 180 29.48 23.12 -17.49
N VAL A 181 29.27 21.80 -17.46
CA VAL A 181 30.09 20.83 -18.20
C VAL A 181 29.77 20.96 -19.68
N ASP A 182 30.79 21.02 -20.53
CA ASP A 182 30.61 20.94 -21.98
C ASP A 182 30.27 19.51 -22.37
N SER A 183 29.27 19.34 -23.23
CA SER A 183 28.91 18.08 -23.87
C SER A 183 30.09 17.28 -24.44
N ALA A 184 31.14 17.94 -24.93
CA ALA A 184 32.33 17.30 -25.48
C ALA A 184 33.26 16.71 -24.40
N GLU A 185 33.15 17.17 -23.16
CA GLU A 185 33.98 16.76 -22.03
C GLU A 185 33.32 15.67 -21.17
N VAL A 186 32.07 15.30 -21.47
CA VAL A 186 31.33 14.25 -20.76
C VAL A 186 31.90 12.87 -21.10
N ALA A 187 32.30 12.13 -20.07
CA ALA A 187 32.79 10.77 -20.20
C ALA A 187 31.73 9.85 -20.86
N PRO A 188 32.11 8.89 -21.74
CA PRO A 188 31.16 8.01 -22.43
C PRO A 188 30.14 7.33 -21.52
N GLU A 189 30.57 6.92 -20.33
CA GLU A 189 29.75 6.28 -19.30
C GLU A 189 28.66 7.20 -18.70
N ASN A 190 28.85 8.52 -18.78
CA ASN A 190 27.95 9.52 -18.21
C ASN A 190 27.06 10.20 -19.27
N GLN A 191 27.18 9.82 -20.55
CA GLN A 191 26.45 10.48 -21.64
C GLN A 191 24.93 10.37 -21.48
N ASP A 192 24.43 9.23 -21.03
CA ASP A 192 22.98 9.01 -20.82
C ASP A 192 22.45 9.90 -19.70
N GLN A 193 23.19 10.02 -18.60
CA GLN A 193 22.83 10.90 -17.48
C GLN A 193 22.88 12.38 -17.88
N TYR A 194 23.88 12.78 -18.68
CA TYR A 194 23.98 14.13 -19.20
C TYR A 194 22.82 14.47 -20.14
N GLN A 195 22.42 13.56 -21.04
CA GLN A 195 21.25 13.75 -21.89
C GLN A 195 19.98 13.93 -21.05
N ARG A 196 19.76 13.04 -20.07
CA ARG A 196 18.64 13.14 -19.13
C ARG A 196 18.64 14.46 -18.36
N TYR A 197 19.80 14.95 -17.94
CA TYR A 197 19.94 16.25 -17.31
C TYR A 197 19.47 17.40 -18.22
N GLN A 198 19.84 17.38 -19.50
CA GLN A 198 19.41 18.44 -20.44
C GLN A 198 17.89 18.42 -20.67
N GLU A 199 17.28 17.24 -20.79
CA GLU A 199 15.83 17.08 -20.91
C GLU A 199 15.12 17.65 -19.67
N ILE A 200 15.54 17.20 -18.49
CA ILE A 200 14.99 17.63 -17.20
C ILE A 200 15.18 19.13 -16.99
N LYS A 201 16.35 19.67 -17.34
CA LYS A 201 16.62 21.11 -17.27
C LYS A 201 15.68 21.91 -18.17
N GLY A 202 15.41 21.43 -19.38
CA GLY A 202 14.43 22.04 -20.29
C GLY A 202 13.04 22.07 -19.67
N THR A 203 12.53 20.91 -19.24
CA THR A 203 11.20 20.81 -18.61
C THR A 203 11.10 21.61 -17.30
N PHE A 204 12.18 21.67 -16.52
CA PHE A 204 12.24 22.46 -15.28
C PHE A 204 12.17 23.97 -15.55
N GLN A 205 12.77 24.45 -16.64
CA GLN A 205 12.75 25.87 -17.01
C GLN A 205 11.42 26.34 -17.62
N GLU A 206 10.61 25.42 -18.13
CA GLU A 206 9.28 25.70 -18.69
C GLU A 206 8.16 25.81 -17.64
N LYS A 207 8.40 25.32 -16.42
CA LYS A 207 7.46 25.33 -15.30
C LYS A 207 7.73 26.47 -14.33
#